data_AF-A0A101EQ41-F1
#
_entry.id   AF-A0A101EQ41-F1
#
_cell.length_a   1.000
_cell.length_b   1.000
_cell.length_c   1.000
_cell.angle_alpha   90.00
_cell.angle_beta   90.00
_cell.angle_gamma   90.00
#
_symmetry.space_group_name_H-M   'P 1'
#
loop_
_entity.id
_entity.type
_entity.pdbx_description
1 polymer ?
#
loop_
_entity_poly.entity_id
_entity_poly.type
_entity_poly.pdbx_seq_one_letter_code
_entity_poly.pdbx_strand_id
1 'polypeptide(L)'
;MNKGKLVTILSITTIFFLLFALVSCTSPSGGSTPVVITWEKTYGGKDYDEAYSIQQTSDGGYIVAGYTSSLGTRRDVYILKLDSEGNL
;
A
#
# COMPACT_ATOMS: atom_id res chain seq x y z
N MET A 1 10.49 19.93 45.53
CA MET A 1 10.31 18.76 44.64
C MET A 1 9.51 17.72 45.41
N ASN A 2 8.21 17.58 45.12
CA ASN A 2 7.27 16.84 45.97
C ASN A 2 7.45 15.35 45.75
N LYS A 3 7.71 14.59 46.82
CA LYS A 3 7.93 13.14 46.78
C LYS A 3 6.80 12.39 46.04
N GLY A 4 5.57 12.90 46.07
CA GLY A 4 4.44 12.34 45.31
C GLY A 4 4.54 12.48 43.79
N LYS A 5 5.13 13.56 43.25
CA LYS A 5 5.28 13.74 41.79
C LYS A 5 6.30 12.77 41.19
N LEU A 6 7.34 12.41 41.96
CA LEU A 6 8.39 11.50 41.52
C LEU A 6 7.91 10.04 41.43
N VAL A 7 7.09 9.61 42.40
CA VAL A 7 6.52 8.25 42.44
C VAL A 7 5.52 8.04 41.31
N THR A 8 4.69 9.04 40.98
CA THR A 8 3.75 8.96 39.86
C THR A 8 4.46 8.88 38.51
N ILE A 9 5.54 9.65 38.32
CA ILE A 9 6.32 9.62 37.07
C ILE A 9 7.00 8.26 36.87
N LEU A 10 7.62 7.71 37.92
CA LEU A 10 8.27 6.39 37.87
C LEU A 10 7.29 5.24 37.57
N SER A 11 6.05 5.33 38.06
CA SER A 11 5.00 4.34 37.78
C SER A 11 4.53 4.41 36.33
N ILE A 12 4.29 5.62 35.80
CA ILE A 12 3.82 5.81 34.42
C ILE A 12 4.88 5.40 33.39
N THR A 13 6.15 5.72 33.62
CA THR A 13 7.24 5.31 32.70
C THR A 13 7.43 3.79 32.69
N THR A 14 7.26 3.11 33.82
CA THR A 14 7.40 1.65 33.92
C THR A 14 6.24 0.93 33.21
N ILE A 15 5.01 1.44 33.34
CA ILE A 15 3.83 0.91 32.66
C ILE A 15 3.94 1.12 31.15
N PHE A 16 4.43 2.28 30.69
CA PHE A 16 4.63 2.55 29.26
C PHE A 16 5.73 1.66 28.65
N PHE A 17 6.82 1.39 29.38
CA PHE A 17 7.87 0.48 28.96
C PHE A 17 7.39 -0.98 28.87
N LEU A 18 6.51 -1.41 29.79
CA LEU A 18 5.88 -2.74 29.76
C LEU A 18 4.85 -2.88 28.64
N LEU A 19 4.11 -1.82 28.31
CA LEU A 19 3.21 -1.78 27.15
C LEU A 19 3.96 -1.78 25.81
N PHE A 20 5.13 -1.15 25.75
CA PHE A 20 5.96 -1.13 24.54
C PHE A 20 6.67 -2.48 24.30
N ALA A 21 7.03 -3.21 25.37
CA ALA A 21 7.66 -4.53 25.27
C ALA A 21 6.73 -5.65 24.76
N LEU A 22 5.41 -5.51 24.93
CA LEU A 22 4.43 -6.48 24.40
C LEU A 22 4.21 -6.37 22.88
N VAL A 23 4.67 -5.30 22.24
CA VAL A 23 4.53 -5.07 20.79
C VAL A 23 5.70 -5.67 19.98
N SER A 24 6.73 -6.22 20.63
CA SER A 24 7.96 -6.67 19.93
C SER A 24 8.15 -8.18 19.77
N CYS A 25 7.16 -9.02 20.10
CA CYS A 25 7.28 -10.47 19.85
C CYS A 25 6.34 -10.93 18.73
N THR A 26 6.56 -10.39 17.54
CA THR A 26 6.30 -11.16 16.32
C THR A 26 7.60 -11.18 15.53
N SER A 27 8.51 -12.05 15.98
CA SER A 27 9.55 -12.55 15.08
C SER A 27 8.82 -13.12 13.86
N PRO A 28 9.10 -12.68 12.62
CA PRO A 28 8.59 -13.39 11.47
C PRO A 28 9.29 -14.75 11.44
N SER A 29 8.67 -15.75 12.05
CA SER A 29 8.93 -17.15 11.77
C SER A 29 8.79 -17.34 10.27
N GLY A 30 9.72 -18.06 9.64
CA GLY A 30 9.83 -18.30 8.18
C GLY A 30 8.64 -19.01 7.53
N GLY A 31 7.44 -18.48 7.71
CA GLY A 31 6.29 -18.71 6.84
C GLY A 31 6.44 -17.77 5.65
N SER A 32 6.17 -18.30 4.47
CA SER A 32 5.81 -17.49 3.31
C SER A 32 4.80 -16.44 3.77
N THR A 33 5.19 -15.16 3.74
CA THR A 33 4.22 -14.07 3.91
C THR A 33 3.11 -14.34 2.91
N PRO A 34 1.83 -14.47 3.33
CA PRO A 34 0.76 -14.66 2.37
C PRO A 34 0.83 -13.48 1.39
N VAL A 35 0.86 -13.78 0.09
CA VAL A 35 0.74 -12.74 -0.92
C VAL A 35 -0.66 -12.18 -0.79
N VAL A 36 -0.79 -11.10 -0.03
CA VAL A 36 -2.07 -10.40 0.15
C VAL A 36 -2.24 -9.50 -1.06
N ILE A 37 -3.12 -9.89 -1.97
CA ILE A 37 -3.55 -9.05 -3.09
C ILE A 37 -4.27 -7.85 -2.48
N THR A 38 -3.73 -6.65 -2.67
CA THR A 38 -4.32 -5.41 -2.15
C THR A 38 -5.53 -5.00 -2.99
N TRP A 39 -5.43 -5.13 -4.31
CA TRP A 39 -6.52 -4.95 -5.25
C TRP A 39 -6.20 -5.64 -6.58
N GLU A 40 -7.25 -5.95 -7.35
CA GLU A 40 -7.18 -6.42 -8.73
C GLU A 40 -8.30 -5.73 -9.52
N LYS A 41 -7.96 -5.15 -10.67
CA LYS A 41 -8.91 -4.45 -11.54
C LYS A 41 -8.57 -4.67 -13.00
N THR A 42 -9.61 -4.71 -13.82
CA THR A 42 -9.48 -4.85 -15.28
C THR A 42 -9.82 -3.53 -15.94
N TYR A 43 -8.92 -3.06 -16.82
CA TYR A 43 -9.06 -1.84 -17.60
C TYR A 43 -9.04 -2.17 -19.09
N GLY A 44 -9.99 -1.59 -19.84
CA GLY A 44 -10.17 -1.85 -21.26
C GLY A 44 -11.63 -1.69 -21.67
N GLY A 45 -11.93 -2.01 -22.92
CA GLY A 45 -13.28 -1.99 -23.48
C GLY A 45 -13.66 -3.30 -24.17
N LYS A 46 -14.45 -3.19 -25.24
CA LYS A 46 -15.02 -4.37 -25.94
C LYS A 46 -14.04 -5.05 -26.89
N ASP A 47 -13.01 -4.32 -27.30
CA ASP A 47 -12.04 -4.77 -28.29
C ASP A 47 -10.70 -5.09 -27.61
N TYR A 48 -9.62 -5.01 -28.36
CA TYR A 48 -8.29 -5.44 -27.94
C TYR A 48 -7.56 -4.37 -27.13
N ASP A 49 -7.11 -4.72 -25.92
CA ASP A 49 -6.37 -3.83 -25.02
C ASP A 49 -5.17 -4.58 -24.42
N GLU A 50 -3.99 -3.94 -24.43
CA GLU A 50 -2.75 -4.51 -23.89
C GLU A 50 -2.02 -3.49 -23.03
N ALA A 51 -1.60 -3.92 -21.83
CA ALA A 51 -0.65 -3.19 -21.00
C ALA A 51 0.78 -3.71 -21.24
N TYR A 52 1.72 -2.81 -21.52
CA TYR A 52 3.12 -3.15 -21.77
C TYR A 52 4.04 -2.75 -20.62
N SER A 53 3.69 -1.69 -19.89
CA SER A 53 4.51 -1.19 -18.80
C SER A 53 3.63 -0.61 -17.70
N ILE A 54 4.05 -0.80 -16.46
CA ILE A 54 3.47 -0.18 -15.27
C ILE A 54 4.60 0.37 -14.39
N GLN A 55 4.40 1.58 -13.86
CA GLN A 55 5.35 2.25 -12.98
C GLN A 55 4.61 2.92 -11.83
N GLN A 56 5.01 2.63 -10.59
CA GLN A 56 4.49 3.36 -9.42
C GLN A 56 5.02 4.80 -9.44
N THR A 57 4.15 5.76 -9.12
CA THR A 57 4.46 7.19 -9.02
C THR A 57 4.81 7.59 -7.58
N SER A 58 5.44 8.75 -7.41
CA SER A 58 5.87 9.25 -6.10
C SER A 58 4.73 9.61 -5.16
N ASP A 59 3.51 9.81 -5.69
CA ASP A 59 2.27 10.01 -4.93
C ASP A 59 1.61 8.69 -4.49
N GLY A 60 2.24 7.55 -4.76
CA GLY A 60 1.74 6.21 -4.39
C GLY A 60 0.76 5.61 -5.39
N GLY A 61 0.40 6.35 -6.45
CA GLY A 61 -0.38 5.85 -7.58
C GLY A 61 0.46 5.07 -8.60
N TYR A 62 -0.10 4.85 -9.78
CA TYR A 62 0.54 4.08 -10.86
C TYR A 62 0.28 4.71 -12.22
N ILE A 63 1.25 4.61 -13.13
CA ILE A 63 1.08 4.89 -14.56
C ILE A 63 1.16 3.56 -15.30
N VAL A 64 0.17 3.27 -16.14
CA VAL A 64 0.16 2.13 -17.04
C VAL A 64 0.21 2.63 -18.47
N ALA A 65 1.11 2.09 -19.29
CA ALA A 65 1.23 2.42 -20.71
C ALA A 65 1.00 1.18 -21.57
N GLY A 66 0.28 1.36 -22.68
CA GLY A 66 -0.07 0.27 -23.57
C GLY A 66 -0.78 0.72 -24.84
N TYR A 67 -1.54 -0.20 -25.43
CA TYR A 67 -2.35 0.06 -26.62
C TYR A 67 -3.80 -0.31 -26.39
N THR A 68 -4.70 0.47 -26.99
CA THR A 68 -6.14 0.20 -27.00
C THR A 68 -6.67 0.24 -28.42
N SER A 69 -7.54 -0.71 -28.75
CA SER A 69 -8.41 -0.65 -29.93
C SER A 69 -9.87 -0.36 -29.53
N SER A 70 -10.15 -0.19 -28.24
CA SER A 70 -11.49 -0.10 -27.68
C SER A 70 -12.07 1.32 -27.64
N LEU A 71 -11.24 2.35 -27.79
CA LEU A 71 -11.64 3.76 -27.67
C LEU A 71 -11.74 4.50 -29.02
N GLY A 72 -11.43 3.83 -30.13
CA GLY A 72 -11.38 4.45 -31.45
C GLY A 72 -11.50 3.43 -32.58
N THR A 73 -11.32 3.88 -33.81
CA THR A 73 -11.40 3.00 -35.00
C THR A 73 -10.11 2.22 -35.28
N ARG A 74 -9.02 2.52 -34.57
CA ARG A 74 -7.68 1.95 -34.77
C ARG A 74 -7.00 1.72 -33.42
N ARG A 75 -5.89 0.98 -33.44
CA ARG A 75 -5.03 0.78 -32.28
C ARG A 75 -4.28 2.08 -31.96
N ASP A 76 -4.53 2.65 -30.80
CA ASP A 76 -3.92 3.90 -30.32
C ASP A 76 -3.14 3.67 -29.01
N VAL A 77 -2.19 4.57 -28.73
CA VAL A 77 -1.46 4.57 -27.45
C VAL A 77 -2.41 4.93 -26.33
N TYR A 78 -2.39 4.15 -25.26
CA TYR A 78 -3.24 4.34 -24.10
C TYR A 78 -2.40 4.46 -22.83
N ILE A 79 -2.65 5.53 -22.06
CA ILE A 79 -1.97 5.80 -20.79
C ILE A 79 -3.04 5.93 -19.71
N LEU A 80 -2.93 5.12 -18.67
CA LEU A 80 -3.77 5.21 -17.47
C LEU A 80 -2.94 5.83 -16.35
N LYS A 81 -3.52 6.80 -15.64
CA LYS A 81 -3.08 7.15 -14.29
C LYS A 81 -4.05 6.53 -13.31
N LEU A 82 -3.51 5.80 -12.34
CA LEU A 82 -4.28 5.17 -11.28
C LEU A 82 -3.86 5.75 -9.92
N ASP A 83 -4.80 5.83 -8.97
CA ASP A 83 -4.49 6.10 -7.57
C ASP A 83 -3.87 4.86 -6.87
N SER A 84 -3.56 4.98 -5.58
CA SER A 84 -2.95 3.90 -4.78
C SER A 84 -3.85 2.66 -4.61
N GLU A 85 -5.16 2.83 -4.74
CA GLU A 85 -6.16 1.76 -4.71
C GLU A 85 -6.46 1.24 -6.12
N GLY A 86 -5.73 1.75 -7.11
CA GLY A 86 -5.84 1.40 -8.50
C GLY A 86 -7.05 2.00 -9.20
N ASN A 87 -7.74 3.05 -8.72
CA ASN A 87 -8.85 3.72 -9.42
C ASN A 87 -8.33 4.70 -10.50
N LEU A 88 -9.10 4.93 -11.56
CA LEU A 88 -8.84 5.97 -12.59
C LEU A 88 -9.06 7.40 -12.06
#